data_AF-A0A1R3I8J3-F1
#
_entry.id   AF-A0A1R3I8J3-F1
#
_cell.length_a   1.000
_cell.length_b   1.000
_cell.length_c   1.000
_cell.angle_alpha   90.00
_cell.angle_beta   90.00
_cell.angle_gamma   90.00
#
_symmetry.space_group_name_H-M   'P 1'
#
loop_
_entity.id
_entity.type
_entity.pdbx_description
1 polymer ?
#
loop_
_entity_poly.entity_id
_entity_poly.type
_entity_poly.pdbx_seq_one_letter_code
_entity_poly.pdbx_strand_id
1 'polypeptide(L)'
;MASTDDSGENNFCDEYLLLKPEEASFFDLFRLLFSSDQLEKGKFIDCPQGYDLKNFRRRWLIFVSIVAQKLLLLVRRPLAIVGNVVETWLNLLSENGGFFKLLVNLFTGRLVWPDKTSARFRSILGQIDRRIDLDDNIKPDDTKYKAMLTMMASKFSYENEAFIQTNITEHWKMKFLKFYNFWNDYQQRYSTQGFILQDTQANPNMTVVAFRGTEPFAADDWQADVDISWYKLKNVGKAHRGFMKALGLQKEGWPKEITDQHEFAYYTMREKLKEILKTNDEAKFIVTGHSLGGALAILFPFVLVLHEEEWLLNQLEAVYTFGQPRVGDEEFGEFMKENLSKYDVKYF
;
A
#
# COMPACT_ATOMS: atom_id res chain seq x y z
N MET A 1 -10.44 28.34 10.06
CA MET A 1 -10.50 28.68 8.63
C MET A 1 -9.08 28.91 8.16
N ALA A 2 -8.45 27.86 7.65
CA ALA A 2 -7.20 27.96 6.90
C ALA A 2 -7.57 27.48 5.50
N SER A 3 -7.54 28.38 4.53
CA SER A 3 -7.56 28.03 3.11
C SER A 3 -6.29 27.24 2.84
N THR A 4 -6.42 25.96 2.55
CA THR A 4 -5.34 25.16 1.99
C THR A 4 -5.08 25.70 0.58
N ASP A 5 -4.01 26.47 0.48
CA ASP A 5 -3.51 27.00 -0.78
C ASP A 5 -2.97 25.82 -1.60
N ASP A 6 -3.71 25.43 -2.64
CA ASP A 6 -3.41 24.32 -3.60
C ASP A 6 -2.35 24.75 -4.64
N SER A 7 -1.64 25.86 -4.41
CA SER A 7 -0.81 26.55 -5.40
C SER A 7 0.46 25.81 -5.81
N GLY A 8 0.83 24.73 -5.13
CA GLY A 8 1.97 23.87 -5.46
C GLY A 8 1.68 22.74 -6.47
N GLU A 9 0.41 22.34 -6.65
CA GLU A 9 0.06 21.19 -7.51
C GLU A 9 0.21 21.50 -9.03
N ASN A 10 0.26 22.79 -9.40
CA ASN A 10 0.25 23.25 -10.80
C ASN A 10 1.54 23.01 -11.62
N ASN A 11 2.65 22.60 -11.00
CA ASN A 11 3.90 22.32 -11.73
C ASN A 11 4.14 20.83 -12.02
N PHE A 12 3.36 19.93 -11.43
CA PHE A 12 3.63 18.48 -11.50
C PHE A 12 2.70 17.73 -12.46
N CYS A 13 1.47 18.20 -12.68
CA CYS A 13 0.48 17.52 -13.52
C CYS A 13 -0.23 18.48 -14.47
N ASP A 14 -0.51 18.01 -15.69
CA ASP A 14 -1.16 18.82 -16.73
C ASP A 14 -2.69 18.92 -16.49
N GLU A 15 -3.29 17.85 -15.98
CA GLU A 15 -4.72 17.73 -15.68
C GLU A 15 -4.94 16.81 -14.47
N TYR A 16 -6.03 17.00 -13.74
CA TYR A 16 -6.33 16.18 -12.56
C TYR A 16 -7.82 16.09 -12.25
N LEU A 17 -8.22 15.00 -11.60
CA LEU A 17 -9.53 14.86 -10.97
C LEU A 17 -9.33 14.70 -9.46
N LEU A 18 -9.90 15.60 -8.66
CA LEU A 18 -9.84 15.58 -7.21
C LEU A 18 -11.25 15.51 -6.63
N LEU A 19 -11.47 14.53 -5.77
CA LEU A 19 -12.69 14.42 -4.99
C LEU A 19 -12.40 14.87 -3.55
N LYS A 20 -13.16 15.85 -3.05
CA LYS A 20 -13.06 16.39 -1.69
C LYS A 20 -14.35 16.01 -0.92
N PRO A 21 -14.51 14.75 -0.47
CA PRO A 21 -15.77 14.28 0.09
C PRO A 21 -16.19 15.04 1.34
N GLU A 22 -15.28 15.63 2.09
CA GLU A 22 -15.56 16.44 3.29
C GLU A 22 -16.36 17.71 2.95
N GLU A 23 -16.16 18.25 1.74
CA GLU A 23 -16.81 19.49 1.27
C GLU A 23 -18.16 19.25 0.59
N ALA A 24 -18.49 17.99 0.28
CA ALA A 24 -19.74 17.65 -0.41
C ALA A 24 -20.94 17.66 0.56
N SER A 25 -22.00 18.42 0.27
CA SER A 25 -23.26 18.32 1.01
C SER A 25 -24.17 17.20 0.48
N PHE A 26 -25.20 16.82 1.24
CA PHE A 26 -26.22 15.87 0.76
C PHE A 26 -26.92 16.36 -0.51
N PHE A 27 -27.15 17.66 -0.62
CA PHE A 27 -27.78 18.27 -1.79
C PHE A 27 -26.87 18.24 -3.02
N ASP A 28 -25.55 18.36 -2.82
CA ASP A 28 -24.57 18.24 -3.89
C ASP A 28 -24.52 16.82 -4.46
N LEU A 29 -24.60 15.81 -3.59
CA LEU A 29 -24.71 14.40 -3.97
C LEU A 29 -25.97 14.12 -4.78
N PHE A 30 -27.11 14.68 -4.37
CA PHE A 30 -28.35 14.57 -5.14
C PHE A 30 -28.20 15.23 -6.52
N ARG A 31 -27.63 16.44 -6.58
CA ARG A 31 -27.39 17.14 -7.85
C ARG A 31 -26.48 16.37 -8.80
N LEU A 32 -25.45 15.71 -8.28
CA LEU A 32 -24.54 14.88 -9.07
C LEU A 32 -25.30 13.80 -9.88
N LEU A 33 -26.38 13.25 -9.33
CA LEU A 33 -27.20 12.26 -10.02
C LEU A 33 -28.12 12.88 -11.09
N PHE A 34 -28.68 14.07 -10.84
CA PHE A 34 -29.82 14.60 -11.61
C PHE A 34 -29.54 15.85 -12.46
N SER A 35 -28.40 16.52 -12.30
CA SER A 35 -28.06 17.74 -13.06
C SER A 35 -26.60 17.75 -13.51
N SER A 36 -26.37 17.87 -14.82
CA SER A 36 -25.02 18.00 -15.40
C SER A 36 -24.51 19.43 -15.46
N ASP A 37 -25.41 20.43 -15.48
CA ASP A 37 -25.10 21.74 -16.05
C ASP A 37 -24.48 22.74 -15.05
N GLN A 38 -24.34 22.36 -13.78
CA GLN A 38 -23.78 23.22 -12.71
C GLN A 38 -22.72 22.51 -11.84
N LEU A 39 -22.28 21.31 -12.22
CA LEU A 39 -21.29 20.55 -11.44
C LEU A 39 -19.87 21.09 -11.57
N GLU A 40 -19.53 21.74 -12.69
CA GLU A 40 -18.22 22.38 -12.93
C GLU A 40 -17.91 23.55 -11.97
N LYS A 41 -18.86 23.92 -11.07
CA LYS A 41 -18.71 24.97 -10.06
C LYS A 41 -18.75 24.44 -8.61
N GLY A 42 -18.79 23.13 -8.42
CA GLY A 42 -18.88 22.52 -7.10
C GLY A 42 -17.55 22.55 -6.35
N LYS A 43 -17.55 22.93 -5.07
CA LYS A 43 -16.32 22.97 -4.24
C LYS A 43 -15.67 21.59 -4.01
N PHE A 44 -16.42 20.51 -4.21
CA PHE A 44 -16.04 19.16 -3.80
C PHE A 44 -15.55 18.25 -4.95
N ILE A 45 -15.64 18.69 -6.21
CA ILE A 45 -15.05 18.02 -7.37
C ILE A 45 -14.20 19.04 -8.10
N ASP A 46 -12.90 18.81 -8.12
CA ASP A 46 -11.98 19.55 -8.98
C ASP A 46 -11.67 18.69 -10.21
N CYS A 47 -11.86 19.22 -11.41
CA CYS A 47 -11.74 18.43 -12.64
C CYS A 47 -11.24 19.29 -13.79
N PRO A 48 -10.60 18.70 -14.83
CA PRO A 48 -10.02 19.49 -15.89
C PRO A 48 -11.10 20.12 -16.77
N GLN A 49 -10.75 21.21 -17.44
CA GLN A 49 -11.69 21.93 -18.30
C GLN A 49 -12.22 21.02 -19.43
N GLY A 50 -13.54 20.91 -19.55
CA GLY A 50 -14.18 20.04 -20.55
C GLY A 50 -14.30 18.56 -20.15
N TYR A 51 -14.05 18.21 -18.88
CA TYR A 51 -14.29 16.86 -18.37
C TYR A 51 -15.76 16.48 -18.53
N ASP A 52 -16.04 15.35 -19.21
CA ASP A 52 -17.40 14.91 -19.54
C ASP A 52 -18.18 14.42 -18.31
N LEU A 53 -18.68 15.37 -17.53
CA LEU A 53 -19.67 15.17 -16.49
C LEU A 53 -21.09 15.03 -17.05
N LYS A 54 -21.31 15.14 -18.37
CA LYS A 54 -22.64 14.86 -18.96
C LYS A 54 -22.92 13.36 -18.96
N ASN A 55 -21.88 12.54 -19.13
CA ASN A 55 -21.98 11.09 -19.05
C ASN A 55 -22.46 10.61 -17.66
N PHE A 56 -23.66 10.03 -17.63
CA PHE A 56 -24.27 9.52 -16.41
C PHE A 56 -23.43 8.45 -15.71
N ARG A 57 -22.76 7.55 -16.45
CA ARG A 57 -21.92 6.50 -15.85
C ARG A 57 -20.76 7.10 -15.05
N ARG A 58 -20.14 8.17 -15.57
CA ARG A 58 -19.05 8.87 -14.89
C ARG A 58 -19.54 9.59 -13.63
N ARG A 59 -20.66 10.31 -13.73
CA ARG A 59 -21.30 10.94 -12.55
C ARG A 59 -21.70 9.93 -11.49
N TRP A 60 -22.23 8.78 -11.90
CA TRP A 60 -22.60 7.69 -11.01
C TRP A 60 -21.37 7.13 -10.27
N LEU A 61 -20.26 6.91 -10.97
CA LEU A 61 -19.01 6.45 -10.34
C LEU A 61 -18.47 7.46 -9.31
N ILE A 62 -18.46 8.76 -9.65
CA ILE A 62 -18.06 9.82 -8.72
C ILE A 62 -18.99 9.84 -7.51
N PHE A 63 -20.31 9.71 -7.72
CA PHE A 63 -21.29 9.66 -6.64
C PHE A 63 -21.04 8.49 -5.70
N VAL A 64 -20.86 7.28 -6.25
CA VAL A 64 -20.60 6.07 -5.46
C VAL A 64 -19.29 6.23 -4.67
N SER A 65 -18.24 6.75 -5.30
CA SER A 65 -16.96 7.03 -4.62
C SER A 65 -17.15 7.98 -3.45
N ILE A 66 -17.76 9.15 -3.63
CA ILE A 66 -17.94 10.14 -2.56
C ILE A 66 -18.82 9.59 -1.43
N VAL A 67 -19.91 8.88 -1.76
CA VAL A 67 -20.78 8.27 -0.75
C VAL A 67 -20.04 7.21 0.05
N ALA A 68 -19.27 6.34 -0.61
CA ALA A 68 -18.46 5.34 0.06
C ALA A 68 -17.43 6.00 1.00
N GLN A 69 -16.71 7.02 0.53
CA GLN A 69 -15.76 7.79 1.34
C GLN A 69 -16.44 8.42 2.57
N LYS A 70 -17.61 9.05 2.41
CA LYS A 70 -18.37 9.63 3.53
C LYS A 70 -18.82 8.58 4.54
N LEU A 71 -19.30 7.42 4.07
CA LEU A 71 -19.69 6.31 4.94
C LEU A 71 -18.50 5.77 5.73
N LEU A 72 -17.35 5.58 5.08
CA LEU A 72 -16.11 5.15 5.72
C LEU A 72 -15.64 6.13 6.79
N LEU A 73 -15.67 7.45 6.49
CA LEU A 73 -15.36 8.49 7.47
C LEU A 73 -16.30 8.45 8.68
N LEU A 74 -17.61 8.21 8.45
CA LEU A 74 -18.61 8.10 9.52
C LEU A 74 -18.39 6.88 10.42
N VAL A 75 -18.03 5.73 9.84
CA VAL A 75 -17.80 4.49 10.59
C VAL A 75 -16.37 4.29 11.04
N ARG A 76 -15.44 5.22 10.73
CA ARG A 76 -14.01 5.09 11.00
C ARG A 76 -13.68 4.63 12.43
N ARG A 77 -14.20 5.35 13.44
CA ARG A 77 -13.96 5.02 14.85
C ARG A 77 -14.67 3.72 15.28
N PRO A 78 -15.98 3.54 15.01
CA PRO A 78 -16.65 2.27 15.28
C PRO A 78 -15.96 1.06 14.65
N LEU A 79 -15.54 1.15 13.39
CA LEU A 79 -14.91 0.06 12.67
C LEU A 79 -13.55 -0.30 13.29
N ALA A 80 -12.74 0.69 13.63
CA ALA A 80 -11.47 0.47 14.33
C ALA A 80 -11.66 -0.19 15.71
N ILE A 81 -12.71 0.18 16.46
CA ILE A 81 -13.04 -0.45 17.74
C ILE A 81 -13.42 -1.92 17.52
N VAL A 82 -14.29 -2.20 16.54
CA VAL A 82 -14.68 -3.57 16.20
C VAL A 82 -13.46 -4.40 15.82
N GLY A 83 -12.58 -3.89 14.95
CA GLY A 83 -11.33 -4.55 14.57
C GLY A 83 -10.47 -4.88 15.78
N ASN A 84 -10.25 -3.91 16.67
CA ASN A 84 -9.47 -4.11 17.89
C ASN A 84 -10.08 -5.19 18.82
N VAL A 85 -11.41 -5.18 19.00
CA VAL A 85 -12.12 -6.17 19.83
C VAL A 85 -11.99 -7.56 19.22
N VAL A 86 -12.22 -7.69 17.91
CA VAL A 86 -12.13 -8.97 17.19
C VAL A 86 -10.71 -9.52 17.25
N GLU A 87 -9.69 -8.71 16.94
CA GLU A 87 -8.29 -9.13 17.02
C GLU A 87 -7.89 -9.55 18.43
N THR A 88 -8.25 -8.74 19.43
CA THR A 88 -7.92 -9.05 20.83
C THR A 88 -8.58 -10.36 21.26
N TRP A 89 -9.84 -10.57 20.87
CA TRP A 89 -10.56 -11.80 21.18
C TRP A 89 -9.94 -13.03 20.51
N LEU A 90 -9.62 -12.95 19.21
CA LEU A 90 -9.00 -14.05 18.47
C LEU A 90 -7.62 -14.40 19.04
N ASN A 91 -6.81 -13.39 19.39
CA ASN A 91 -5.49 -13.61 19.98
C ASN A 91 -5.59 -14.14 21.43
N LEU A 92 -6.56 -13.67 22.22
CA LEU A 92 -6.82 -14.21 23.55
C LEU A 92 -7.17 -15.70 23.49
N LEU A 93 -7.99 -16.09 22.52
CA LEU A 93 -8.29 -17.51 22.27
C LEU A 93 -7.04 -18.29 21.84
N SER A 94 -6.23 -17.77 20.91
CA SER A 94 -5.06 -18.50 20.41
C SER A 94 -3.96 -18.67 21.46
N GLU A 95 -3.64 -17.62 22.22
CA GLU A 95 -2.62 -17.64 23.29
C GLU A 95 -2.96 -18.62 24.41
N ASN A 96 -4.25 -18.78 24.70
CA ASN A 96 -4.71 -19.68 25.74
C ASN A 96 -5.03 -21.09 25.24
N GLY A 97 -4.80 -21.39 23.95
CA GLY A 97 -5.02 -22.72 23.36
C GLY A 97 -6.48 -23.08 23.10
N GLY A 98 -7.31 -22.08 22.78
CA GLY A 98 -8.71 -22.23 22.39
C GLY A 98 -9.71 -21.93 23.51
N PHE A 99 -11.01 -21.93 23.16
CA PHE A 99 -12.09 -21.49 24.05
C PHE A 99 -12.15 -22.25 25.39
N PHE A 100 -12.09 -23.59 25.36
CA PHE A 100 -12.16 -24.38 26.59
C PHE A 100 -10.95 -24.18 27.50
N LYS A 101 -9.75 -24.10 26.92
CA LYS A 101 -8.51 -23.90 27.69
C LYS A 101 -8.39 -22.46 28.20
N LEU A 102 -8.94 -21.48 27.49
CA LEU A 102 -9.13 -20.12 27.99
C LEU A 102 -9.98 -20.10 29.27
N LEU A 103 -11.12 -20.81 29.31
CA LEU A 103 -11.93 -20.89 30.53
C LEU A 103 -11.17 -21.55 31.68
N VAL A 104 -10.43 -22.63 31.41
CA VAL A 104 -9.57 -23.27 32.43
C VAL A 104 -8.49 -22.32 32.94
N ASN A 105 -7.80 -21.61 32.04
CA ASN A 105 -6.76 -20.64 32.40
C ASN A 105 -7.33 -19.48 33.23
N LEU A 106 -8.56 -19.04 32.91
CA LEU A 106 -9.26 -18.01 33.69
C LEU A 106 -9.52 -18.48 35.13
N PHE A 107 -10.10 -19.67 35.33
CA PHE A 107 -10.39 -20.20 36.67
C PHE A 107 -9.14 -20.63 37.45
N THR A 108 -8.05 -20.96 36.77
CA THR A 108 -6.77 -21.35 37.40
C THR A 108 -5.81 -20.18 37.62
N GLY A 109 -6.19 -18.96 37.23
CA GLY A 109 -5.34 -17.76 37.34
C GLY A 109 -4.12 -17.74 36.41
N ARG A 110 -4.13 -18.57 35.34
CA ARG A 110 -3.05 -18.70 34.34
C ARG A 110 -3.40 -18.03 33.01
N LEU A 111 -4.30 -17.06 33.03
CA LEU A 111 -4.76 -16.33 31.85
C LEU A 111 -3.59 -15.57 31.20
N VAL A 112 -3.32 -15.84 29.93
CA VAL A 112 -2.35 -15.09 29.13
C VAL A 112 -3.08 -14.02 28.34
N TRP A 113 -2.80 -12.75 28.60
CA TRP A 113 -3.35 -11.65 27.81
C TRP A 113 -2.50 -11.43 26.54
N PRO A 114 -3.14 -11.24 25.37
CA PRO A 114 -2.42 -11.00 24.13
C PRO A 114 -1.70 -9.66 24.15
N ASP A 115 -0.41 -9.70 23.80
CA ASP A 115 0.44 -8.53 23.63
C ASP A 115 0.60 -8.23 22.15
N LYS A 116 0.08 -7.08 21.69
CA LYS A 116 0.13 -6.66 20.29
C LYS A 116 1.54 -6.51 19.72
N THR A 117 2.54 -6.34 20.59
CA THR A 117 3.94 -6.18 20.18
C THR A 117 4.69 -7.51 20.13
N SER A 118 4.05 -8.60 20.55
CA SER A 118 4.65 -9.94 20.58
C SER A 118 4.64 -10.61 19.21
N ALA A 119 5.66 -11.42 18.96
CA ALA A 119 5.75 -12.28 17.79
C ALA A 119 4.65 -13.35 17.70
N ARG A 120 3.90 -13.56 18.79
CA ARG A 120 2.76 -14.51 18.81
C ARG A 120 1.44 -13.85 18.44
N PHE A 121 1.34 -12.53 18.54
CA PHE A 121 0.15 -11.81 18.15
C PHE A 121 0.01 -11.82 16.63
N ARG A 122 -1.22 -12.02 16.17
CA ARG A 122 -1.56 -12.07 14.74
C ARG A 122 -2.65 -11.08 14.41
N SER A 123 -2.52 -10.43 13.26
CA SER A 123 -3.61 -9.71 12.62
C SER A 123 -4.77 -10.65 12.31
N ILE A 124 -5.92 -10.10 11.94
CA ILE A 124 -7.06 -10.91 11.46
C ILE A 124 -6.67 -11.78 10.26
N LEU A 125 -5.83 -11.27 9.35
CA LEU A 125 -5.36 -12.04 8.20
C LEU A 125 -4.48 -13.22 8.64
N GLY A 126 -3.59 -13.01 9.61
CA GLY A 126 -2.80 -14.08 10.22
C GLY A 126 -3.62 -15.09 11.01
N GLN A 127 -4.82 -14.72 11.47
CA GLN A 127 -5.78 -15.63 12.10
C GLN A 127 -6.57 -16.45 11.08
N ILE A 128 -6.94 -15.86 9.93
CA ILE A 128 -7.64 -16.53 8.83
C ILE A 128 -6.71 -17.54 8.14
N ASP A 129 -5.48 -17.14 7.83
CA ASP A 129 -4.47 -18.02 7.26
C ASP A 129 -3.28 -18.16 8.22
N ARG A 130 -3.19 -19.32 8.86
CA ARG A 130 -2.19 -19.59 9.90
C ARG A 130 -0.83 -20.06 9.37
N ARG A 131 -0.71 -20.34 8.07
CA ARG A 131 0.55 -20.82 7.46
C ARG A 131 1.67 -19.80 7.67
N ILE A 132 2.83 -20.28 8.09
CA ILE A 132 4.04 -19.47 8.32
C ILE A 132 5.15 -19.95 7.41
N ASP A 133 5.32 -21.27 7.33
CA ASP A 133 6.45 -21.86 6.62
C ASP A 133 6.27 -21.75 5.10
N LEU A 134 7.40 -21.63 4.42
CA LEU A 134 7.49 -21.82 2.97
C LEU A 134 7.31 -23.32 2.67
N ASP A 135 6.81 -23.67 1.49
CA ASP A 135 6.68 -25.07 1.07
C ASP A 135 8.07 -25.67 0.87
N ASP A 136 8.44 -26.63 1.72
CA ASP A 136 9.74 -27.31 1.68
C ASP A 136 10.01 -28.02 0.35
N ASN A 137 8.99 -28.29 -0.46
CA ASN A 137 9.14 -28.91 -1.78
C ASN A 137 9.54 -27.91 -2.87
N ILE A 138 9.35 -26.61 -2.64
CA ILE A 138 9.68 -25.55 -3.61
C ILE A 138 11.05 -24.97 -3.24
N LYS A 139 12.08 -25.46 -3.94
CA LYS A 139 13.48 -25.06 -3.69
C LYS A 139 13.81 -23.72 -4.35
N PRO A 140 14.86 -23.00 -3.90
CA PRO A 140 15.22 -21.67 -4.43
C PRO A 140 15.45 -21.59 -5.95
N ASP A 141 15.84 -22.70 -6.57
CA ASP A 141 16.04 -22.84 -8.01
C ASP A 141 14.73 -23.12 -8.79
N ASP A 142 13.62 -23.40 -8.11
CA ASP A 142 12.31 -23.57 -8.73
C ASP A 142 11.76 -22.21 -9.19
N THR A 143 11.23 -22.19 -10.41
CA THR A 143 10.50 -21.05 -11.00
C THR A 143 9.39 -20.49 -10.09
N LYS A 144 8.78 -21.31 -9.24
CA LYS A 144 7.68 -20.93 -8.33
C LYS A 144 8.16 -20.36 -7.01
N TYR A 145 9.44 -20.52 -6.66
CA TYR A 145 9.97 -20.12 -5.37
C TYR A 145 9.78 -18.62 -5.11
N LYS A 146 10.14 -17.79 -6.10
CA LYS A 146 10.00 -16.33 -6.00
C LYS A 146 8.55 -15.92 -5.78
N ALA A 147 7.62 -16.51 -6.53
CA ALA A 147 6.19 -16.27 -6.37
C ALA A 147 5.65 -16.68 -4.98
N MET A 148 6.11 -17.82 -4.45
CA MET A 148 5.73 -18.26 -3.10
C MET A 148 6.30 -17.34 -2.02
N LEU A 149 7.59 -17.01 -2.10
CA LEU A 149 8.26 -16.13 -1.15
C LEU A 149 7.61 -14.75 -1.13
N THR A 150 7.33 -14.17 -2.30
CA THR A 150 6.71 -12.85 -2.41
C THR A 150 5.25 -12.84 -1.96
N MET A 151 4.50 -13.93 -2.21
CA MET A 151 3.15 -14.12 -1.67
C MET A 151 3.16 -14.16 -0.14
N MET A 152 4.06 -14.95 0.45
CA MET A 152 4.18 -15.05 1.91
C MET A 152 4.70 -13.75 2.54
N ALA A 153 5.64 -13.05 1.90
CA ALA A 153 6.10 -11.74 2.33
C ALA A 153 4.97 -10.68 2.25
N SER A 154 4.17 -10.70 1.18
CA SER A 154 2.98 -9.83 1.04
C SER A 154 1.96 -10.11 2.14
N LYS A 155 1.76 -11.37 2.52
CA LYS A 155 0.92 -11.72 3.67
C LYS A 155 1.51 -11.23 5.00
N PHE A 156 2.80 -11.45 5.22
CA PHE A 156 3.47 -11.06 6.47
C PHE A 156 3.52 -9.56 6.67
N SER A 157 3.42 -8.76 5.60
CA SER A 157 3.39 -7.30 5.70
C SER A 157 2.25 -6.74 6.56
N TYR A 158 1.20 -7.53 6.81
CA TYR A 158 0.08 -7.20 7.69
C TYR A 158 0.33 -7.47 9.18
N GLU A 159 1.42 -8.15 9.51
CA GLU A 159 1.75 -8.54 10.88
C GLU A 159 2.66 -7.50 11.55
N ASN A 160 2.79 -7.59 12.88
CA ASN A 160 3.68 -6.70 13.61
C ASN A 160 5.17 -7.05 13.37
N GLU A 161 6.06 -6.10 13.64
CA GLU A 161 7.51 -6.26 13.42
C GLU A 161 8.10 -7.50 14.12
N ALA A 162 7.72 -7.78 15.37
CA ALA A 162 8.24 -8.93 16.11
C ALA A 162 7.83 -10.25 15.46
N PHE A 163 6.59 -10.35 14.97
CA PHE A 163 6.12 -11.51 14.20
C PHE A 163 6.95 -11.67 12.93
N ILE A 164 7.09 -10.61 12.15
CA ILE A 164 7.82 -10.64 10.87
C ILE A 164 9.27 -11.06 11.09
N GLN A 165 9.98 -10.41 12.02
CA GLN A 165 11.38 -10.67 12.32
C GLN A 165 11.60 -12.11 12.78
N THR A 166 10.77 -12.59 13.73
CA THR A 166 10.89 -13.94 14.30
C THR A 166 10.69 -14.99 13.22
N ASN A 167 9.62 -14.88 12.42
CA ASN A 167 9.32 -15.91 11.43
C ASN A 167 10.33 -15.90 10.26
N ILE A 168 10.78 -14.73 9.79
CA ILE A 168 11.81 -14.67 8.73
C ILE A 168 13.13 -15.27 9.20
N THR A 169 13.55 -14.95 10.44
CA THR A 169 14.84 -15.40 10.97
C THR A 169 14.81 -16.86 11.40
N GLU A 170 13.76 -17.26 12.13
CA GLU A 170 13.70 -18.59 12.76
C GLU A 170 13.06 -19.65 11.87
N HIS A 171 12.04 -19.31 11.07
CA HIS A 171 11.35 -20.27 10.21
C HIS A 171 11.96 -20.29 8.81
N TRP A 172 12.12 -19.13 8.17
CA TRP A 172 12.63 -19.08 6.79
C TRP A 172 14.15 -19.13 6.71
N LYS A 173 14.85 -18.97 7.84
CA LYS A 173 16.32 -18.91 7.91
C LYS A 173 16.91 -17.84 6.99
N MET A 174 16.20 -16.74 6.85
CA MET A 174 16.57 -15.57 6.05
C MET A 174 16.93 -14.40 6.95
N LYS A 175 17.46 -13.32 6.37
CA LYS A 175 17.83 -12.12 7.11
C LYS A 175 16.68 -11.11 7.07
N PHE A 176 16.05 -10.84 8.20
CA PHE A 176 15.20 -9.66 8.37
C PHE A 176 16.08 -8.40 8.44
N LEU A 177 15.75 -7.37 7.66
CA LEU A 177 16.53 -6.14 7.62
C LEU A 177 15.89 -5.02 8.45
N LYS A 178 14.66 -4.61 8.11
CA LYS A 178 13.95 -3.57 8.85
C LYS A 178 12.46 -3.56 8.50
N PHE A 179 11.62 -3.26 9.49
CA PHE A 179 10.23 -2.88 9.33
C PHE A 179 10.10 -1.35 9.35
N TYR A 180 9.14 -0.84 8.58
CA TYR A 180 8.92 0.59 8.43
C TYR A 180 7.44 0.93 8.57
N ASN A 181 7.22 2.09 9.19
CA ASN A 181 5.94 2.76 9.24
C ASN A 181 6.18 4.18 8.73
N PHE A 182 5.71 4.48 7.53
CA PHE A 182 6.03 5.67 6.76
C PHE A 182 4.99 6.77 6.91
N TRP A 183 5.46 8.01 6.90
CA TRP A 183 4.65 9.22 6.94
C TRP A 183 3.95 9.46 5.61
N ASN A 184 2.71 9.97 5.68
CA ASN A 184 1.94 10.42 4.53
C ASN A 184 1.57 11.91 4.74
N ASP A 185 2.14 12.80 3.94
CA ASP A 185 1.98 14.24 4.12
C ASP A 185 0.54 14.72 3.87
N TYR A 186 -0.24 14.00 3.07
CA TYR A 186 -1.63 14.38 2.84
C TYR A 186 -2.55 13.96 3.98
N GLN A 187 -2.23 12.87 4.68
CA GLN A 187 -2.99 12.41 5.84
C GLN A 187 -2.45 12.93 7.18
N GLN A 188 -1.25 13.52 7.18
CA GLN A 188 -0.54 14.02 8.37
C GLN A 188 -0.41 12.95 9.47
N ARG A 189 -0.07 11.72 9.06
CA ARG A 189 0.12 10.58 9.95
C ARG A 189 0.92 9.46 9.27
N TYR A 190 1.42 8.55 10.10
CA TYR A 190 1.95 7.27 9.64
C TYR A 190 0.81 6.36 9.16
N SER A 191 0.92 5.84 7.94
CA SER A 191 -0.15 5.06 7.32
C SER A 191 0.33 3.99 6.34
N THR A 192 1.49 4.15 5.73
CA THR A 192 2.05 3.15 4.81
C THR A 192 3.06 2.30 5.56
N GLN A 193 2.92 0.98 5.47
CA GLN A 193 3.85 0.05 6.11
C GLN A 193 4.52 -0.83 5.07
N GLY A 194 5.72 -1.27 5.40
CA GLY A 194 6.44 -2.25 4.61
C GLY A 194 7.68 -2.72 5.33
N PHE A 195 8.30 -3.76 4.80
CA PHE A 195 9.54 -4.29 5.38
C PHE A 195 10.45 -4.82 4.28
N ILE A 196 11.72 -4.98 4.65
CA ILE A 196 12.72 -5.57 3.78
C ILE A 196 13.26 -6.84 4.44
N LEU A 197 13.33 -7.91 3.64
CA LEU A 197 14.05 -9.14 3.96
C LEU A 197 15.12 -9.40 2.91
N GLN A 198 16.09 -10.23 3.26
CA GLN A 198 17.09 -10.75 2.33
C GLN A 198 17.14 -12.26 2.44
N ASP A 199 16.84 -12.93 1.33
CA ASP A 199 17.06 -14.35 1.18
C ASP A 199 18.56 -14.60 1.03
N THR A 200 19.18 -15.09 2.10
CA THR A 200 20.59 -15.44 2.19
C THR A 200 20.89 -16.85 1.66
N GLN A 201 19.88 -17.58 1.22
CA GLN A 201 20.04 -18.90 0.60
C GLN A 201 20.22 -18.80 -0.92
N ALA A 202 19.77 -17.70 -1.52
CA ALA A 202 20.06 -17.37 -2.90
C ALA A 202 21.52 -16.89 -3.07
N ASN A 203 22.17 -17.24 -4.18
CA ASN A 203 23.47 -16.71 -4.55
C ASN A 203 23.42 -16.10 -5.97
N PRO A 204 23.54 -14.77 -6.12
CA PRO A 204 23.68 -13.77 -5.06
C PRO A 204 22.42 -13.66 -4.18
N ASN A 205 22.56 -13.10 -2.98
CA ASN A 205 21.43 -12.87 -2.08
C ASN A 205 20.34 -12.06 -2.78
N MET A 206 19.08 -12.45 -2.56
CA MET A 206 17.92 -11.78 -3.14
C MET A 206 17.21 -10.93 -2.08
N THR A 207 17.09 -9.64 -2.33
CA THR A 207 16.37 -8.71 -1.43
C THR A 207 14.89 -8.64 -1.82
N VAL A 208 13.98 -8.69 -0.85
CA VAL A 208 12.53 -8.53 -1.09
C VAL A 208 12.01 -7.35 -0.29
N VAL A 209 11.36 -6.41 -0.96
CA VAL A 209 10.61 -5.30 -0.37
C VAL A 209 9.14 -5.65 -0.43
N ALA A 210 8.48 -5.73 0.73
CA ALA A 210 7.06 -6.04 0.82
C ALA A 210 6.28 -4.85 1.40
N PHE A 211 5.32 -4.34 0.63
CA PHE A 211 4.40 -3.30 1.07
C PHE A 211 3.10 -3.91 1.61
N ARG A 212 2.62 -3.35 2.73
CA ARG A 212 1.34 -3.71 3.33
C ARG A 212 0.19 -3.17 2.51
N GLY A 213 -0.86 -3.97 2.38
CA GLY A 213 -2.14 -3.51 1.86
C GLY A 213 -3.08 -2.97 2.93
N THR A 214 -4.37 -2.95 2.58
CA THR A 214 -5.46 -2.42 3.40
C THR A 214 -5.83 -3.36 4.54
N GLU A 215 -5.83 -2.87 5.78
CA GLU A 215 -6.38 -3.64 6.91
C GLU A 215 -7.91 -3.69 6.85
N PRO A 216 -8.56 -4.85 7.08
CA PRO A 216 -10.01 -5.00 6.94
C PRO A 216 -10.85 -4.02 7.77
N PHE A 217 -10.33 -3.57 8.92
CA PHE A 217 -11.03 -2.66 9.83
C PHE A 217 -10.44 -1.23 9.84
N ALA A 218 -9.53 -0.90 8.92
CA ALA A 218 -8.94 0.43 8.80
C ALA A 218 -9.68 1.24 7.72
N ALA A 219 -10.74 1.95 8.12
CA ALA A 219 -11.58 2.71 7.18
C ALA A 219 -10.80 3.72 6.32
N ASP A 220 -9.68 4.25 6.82
CA ASP A 220 -8.83 5.18 6.08
C ASP A 220 -8.09 4.51 4.91
N ASP A 221 -7.68 3.25 5.08
CA ASP A 221 -7.03 2.47 4.02
C ASP A 221 -8.06 2.20 2.90
N TRP A 222 -9.28 1.83 3.28
CA TRP A 222 -10.40 1.68 2.34
C TRP A 222 -10.77 2.99 1.64
N GLN A 223 -10.64 4.13 2.32
CA GLN A 223 -10.92 5.44 1.72
C GLN A 223 -9.99 5.71 0.53
N ALA A 224 -8.71 5.36 0.67
CA ALA A 224 -7.73 5.50 -0.42
C ALA A 224 -8.06 4.57 -1.61
N ASP A 225 -8.60 3.38 -1.35
CA ASP A 225 -8.98 2.41 -2.40
C ASP A 225 -10.24 2.83 -3.18
N VAL A 226 -11.18 3.52 -2.54
CA VAL A 226 -12.43 3.98 -3.20
C VAL A 226 -12.33 5.37 -3.80
N ASP A 227 -11.25 6.12 -3.53
CA ASP A 227 -11.00 7.45 -4.09
C ASP A 227 -10.55 7.36 -5.54
N ILE A 228 -11.44 7.63 -6.48
CA ILE A 228 -11.14 7.55 -7.93
C ILE A 228 -10.37 8.78 -8.47
N SER A 229 -9.82 9.61 -7.58
CA SER A 229 -8.98 10.77 -7.95
C SER A 229 -7.71 10.35 -8.69
N TRP A 230 -7.29 11.14 -9.67
CA TRP A 230 -6.13 10.84 -10.50
C TRP A 230 -5.37 12.11 -10.91
N TYR A 231 -4.07 11.94 -11.17
CA TYR A 231 -3.22 12.95 -11.82
C TYR A 231 -2.84 12.47 -13.22
N LYS A 232 -2.94 13.34 -14.23
CA LYS A 232 -2.40 13.10 -15.58
C LYS A 232 -0.97 13.63 -15.64
N LEU A 233 -0.06 12.70 -15.87
CA LEU A 233 1.36 12.95 -15.95
C LEU A 233 1.78 13.00 -17.42
N LYS A 234 2.58 14.01 -17.76
CA LYS A 234 3.02 14.26 -19.13
C LYS A 234 3.79 13.06 -19.68
N ASN A 235 3.40 12.57 -20.86
CA ASN A 235 3.97 11.41 -21.56
C ASN A 235 3.90 10.09 -20.76
N VAL A 236 3.04 10.02 -19.74
CA VAL A 236 2.87 8.84 -18.89
C VAL A 236 1.40 8.41 -18.87
N GLY A 237 0.45 9.34 -18.82
CA GLY A 237 -0.97 9.03 -18.67
C GLY A 237 -1.49 9.31 -17.25
N LYS A 238 -2.64 8.72 -16.90
CA LYS A 238 -3.29 8.96 -15.59
C LYS A 238 -2.87 7.93 -14.57
N ALA A 239 -2.47 8.41 -13.40
CA ALA A 239 -2.15 7.57 -12.24
C ALA A 239 -3.05 7.88 -11.05
N HIS A 240 -3.39 6.85 -10.29
CA HIS A 240 -4.27 6.92 -9.13
C HIS A 240 -3.62 7.73 -8.00
N ARG A 241 -4.30 8.80 -7.59
CA ARG A 241 -3.77 9.77 -6.63
C ARG A 241 -3.52 9.17 -5.25
N GLY A 242 -4.51 8.45 -4.70
CA GLY A 242 -4.40 7.85 -3.37
C GLY A 242 -3.16 6.97 -3.19
N PHE A 243 -2.87 6.12 -4.17
CA PHE A 243 -1.71 5.22 -4.14
C PHE A 243 -0.38 5.97 -4.26
N MET A 244 -0.29 6.99 -5.11
CA MET A 244 0.92 7.85 -5.18
C MET A 244 1.19 8.56 -3.86
N LYS A 245 0.15 9.08 -3.20
CA LYS A 245 0.26 9.68 -1.86
C LYS A 245 0.76 8.69 -0.81
N ALA A 246 0.19 7.49 -0.81
CA ALA A 246 0.61 6.43 0.11
C ALA A 246 2.07 6.03 -0.12
N LEU A 247 2.54 6.05 -1.37
CA LEU A 247 3.93 5.77 -1.70
C LEU A 247 4.90 6.92 -1.31
N GLY A 248 4.38 8.16 -1.16
CA GLY A 248 5.16 9.30 -0.71
C GLY A 248 5.23 10.47 -1.69
N LEU A 249 4.21 10.65 -2.55
CA LEU A 249 4.06 11.86 -3.37
C LEU A 249 4.09 13.10 -2.46
N GLN A 250 4.77 14.17 -2.91
CA GLN A 250 4.81 15.46 -2.22
C GLN A 250 3.89 16.46 -2.92
N LYS A 251 3.60 17.60 -2.28
CA LYS A 251 2.72 18.64 -2.84
C LYS A 251 3.27 19.24 -4.14
N GLU A 252 4.59 19.34 -4.22
CA GLU A 252 5.37 19.76 -5.38
C GLU A 252 5.61 18.65 -6.41
N GLY A 253 5.10 17.43 -6.16
CA GLY A 253 5.25 16.27 -7.06
C GLY A 253 6.21 15.21 -6.53
N TRP A 254 7.09 14.72 -7.42
CA TRP A 254 8.14 13.75 -7.12
C TRP A 254 9.53 14.43 -7.19
N PRO A 255 9.91 15.23 -6.18
CA PRO A 255 11.26 15.77 -6.13
C PRO A 255 12.28 14.63 -6.05
N LYS A 256 13.43 14.74 -6.72
CA LYS A 256 14.43 13.64 -6.71
C LYS A 256 14.97 13.35 -5.32
N GLU A 257 15.10 14.38 -4.49
CA GLU A 257 15.54 14.32 -3.10
C GLU A 257 14.58 15.08 -2.20
N ILE A 258 14.39 14.58 -0.98
CA ILE A 258 13.55 15.20 0.04
C ILE A 258 14.43 15.73 1.18
N THR A 259 14.14 16.94 1.65
CA THR A 259 14.83 17.56 2.81
C THR A 259 14.04 17.43 4.11
N ASP A 260 12.89 16.77 4.06
CA ASP A 260 12.01 16.57 5.20
C ASP A 260 12.61 15.56 6.20
N GLN A 261 12.21 15.66 7.47
CA GLN A 261 12.70 14.79 8.54
C GLN A 261 11.93 13.46 8.62
N HIS A 262 10.75 13.36 8.00
CA HIS A 262 9.94 12.16 8.03
C HIS A 262 10.42 11.11 7.01
N GLU A 263 10.23 9.83 7.36
CA GLU A 263 10.49 8.71 6.45
C GLU A 263 9.27 8.51 5.52
N PHE A 264 9.46 8.74 4.21
CA PHE A 264 8.47 8.49 3.17
C PHE A 264 8.78 7.20 2.41
N ALA A 265 7.75 6.41 2.08
CA ALA A 265 7.92 5.03 1.65
C ALA A 265 8.87 4.87 0.45
N TYR A 266 8.66 5.59 -0.64
CA TYR A 266 9.54 5.52 -1.82
C TYR A 266 10.98 5.93 -1.51
N TYR A 267 11.18 7.12 -0.94
CA TYR A 267 12.50 7.69 -0.71
C TYR A 267 13.32 6.84 0.25
N THR A 268 12.73 6.44 1.38
CA THR A 268 13.41 5.62 2.38
C THR A 268 13.74 4.23 1.82
N MET A 269 12.81 3.59 1.09
CA MET A 269 13.09 2.28 0.48
C MET A 269 14.14 2.37 -0.64
N ARG A 270 14.11 3.42 -1.47
CA ARG A 270 15.10 3.68 -2.53
C ARG A 270 16.50 3.80 -1.95
N GLU A 271 16.68 4.63 -0.92
CA GLU A 271 18.00 4.81 -0.30
C GLU A 271 18.46 3.55 0.43
N LYS A 272 17.56 2.83 1.10
CA LYS A 272 17.91 1.57 1.75
C LYS A 272 18.34 0.49 0.76
N LEU A 273 17.66 0.38 -0.39
CA LEU A 273 18.06 -0.52 -1.46
C LEU A 273 19.43 -0.13 -2.03
N LYS A 274 19.71 1.16 -2.24
CA LYS A 274 21.06 1.62 -2.64
C LYS A 274 22.12 1.19 -1.63
N GLU A 275 21.87 1.34 -0.33
CA GLU A 275 22.80 0.89 0.71
C GLU A 275 23.04 -0.62 0.69
N ILE A 276 21.98 -1.41 0.58
CA ILE A 276 22.06 -2.88 0.61
C ILE A 276 22.79 -3.41 -0.64
N LEU A 277 22.39 -2.94 -1.83
CA LEU A 277 22.82 -3.49 -3.11
C LEU A 277 24.20 -2.99 -3.54
N LYS A 278 24.67 -1.83 -3.05
CA LYS A 278 26.06 -1.37 -3.30
C LYS A 278 27.13 -2.34 -2.81
N THR A 279 26.79 -3.26 -1.91
CA THR A 279 27.75 -4.26 -1.40
C THR A 279 27.98 -5.42 -2.37
N ASN A 280 27.12 -5.59 -3.38
CA ASN A 280 27.22 -6.63 -4.39
C ASN A 280 26.46 -6.22 -5.67
N ASP A 281 27.20 -5.91 -6.74
CA ASP A 281 26.63 -5.46 -8.01
C ASP A 281 25.80 -6.53 -8.75
N GLU A 282 25.89 -7.81 -8.36
CA GLU A 282 25.03 -8.87 -8.89
C GLU A 282 23.74 -9.03 -8.08
N ALA A 283 23.64 -8.42 -6.89
CA ALA A 283 22.47 -8.55 -6.05
C ALA A 283 21.25 -7.91 -6.68
N LYS A 284 20.17 -8.68 -6.74
CA LYS A 284 18.86 -8.24 -7.24
C LYS A 284 17.88 -8.03 -6.10
N PHE A 285 16.85 -7.25 -6.39
CA PHE A 285 15.71 -7.13 -5.51
C PHE A 285 14.39 -7.35 -6.22
N ILE A 286 13.39 -7.71 -5.42
CA ILE A 286 11.99 -7.87 -5.84
C ILE A 286 11.14 -6.94 -5.00
N VAL A 287 10.13 -6.33 -5.62
CA VAL A 287 9.10 -5.57 -4.91
C VAL A 287 7.80 -6.36 -4.95
N THR A 288 7.10 -6.42 -3.81
CA THR A 288 5.85 -7.17 -3.72
C THR A 288 4.83 -6.51 -2.82
N GLY A 289 3.56 -6.86 -3.02
CA GLY A 289 2.50 -6.52 -2.08
C GLY A 289 1.13 -7.07 -2.49
N HIS A 290 0.21 -7.02 -1.55
CA HIS A 290 -1.18 -7.44 -1.74
C HIS A 290 -2.15 -6.24 -1.64
N SER A 291 -3.21 -6.22 -2.44
CA SER A 291 -4.22 -5.15 -2.48
C SER A 291 -3.56 -3.78 -2.70
N LEU A 292 -3.75 -2.81 -1.80
CA LEU A 292 -3.04 -1.52 -1.82
C LEU A 292 -1.51 -1.70 -1.91
N GLY A 293 -0.93 -2.67 -1.21
CA GLY A 293 0.50 -2.97 -1.26
C GLY A 293 0.96 -3.40 -2.65
N GLY A 294 0.09 -4.06 -3.43
CA GLY A 294 0.36 -4.39 -4.83
C GLY A 294 0.42 -3.13 -5.70
N ALA A 295 -0.49 -2.18 -5.49
CA ALA A 295 -0.42 -0.88 -6.17
C ALA A 295 0.87 -0.11 -5.83
N LEU A 296 1.30 -0.14 -4.56
CA LEU A 296 2.58 0.46 -4.15
C LEU A 296 3.78 -0.27 -4.79
N ALA A 297 3.69 -1.59 -4.92
CA ALA A 297 4.76 -2.40 -5.50
C ALA A 297 5.04 -2.06 -6.96
N ILE A 298 4.01 -1.79 -7.78
CA ILE A 298 4.19 -1.36 -9.18
C ILE A 298 4.45 0.15 -9.30
N LEU A 299 3.95 0.98 -8.38
CA LEU A 299 4.29 2.40 -8.35
C LEU A 299 5.73 2.66 -7.94
N PHE A 300 6.36 1.77 -7.16
CA PHE A 300 7.76 1.92 -6.78
C PHE A 300 8.71 2.04 -7.99
N PRO A 301 8.75 1.08 -8.94
CA PRO A 301 9.55 1.23 -10.15
C PRO A 301 9.10 2.35 -11.06
N PHE A 302 7.81 2.70 -11.07
CA PHE A 302 7.34 3.87 -11.79
C PHE A 302 8.06 5.14 -11.34
N VAL A 303 8.18 5.38 -10.02
CA VAL A 303 8.89 6.56 -9.52
C VAL A 303 10.40 6.43 -9.71
N LEU A 304 10.98 5.22 -9.68
CA LEU A 304 12.38 5.01 -10.08
C LEU A 304 12.64 5.46 -11.53
N VAL A 305 11.71 5.18 -12.46
CA VAL A 305 11.79 5.64 -13.85
C VAL A 305 11.72 7.16 -13.91
N LEU A 306 10.77 7.78 -13.19
CA LEU A 306 10.68 9.25 -13.13
C LEU A 306 11.95 9.92 -12.59
N HIS A 307 12.63 9.27 -11.65
CA HIS A 307 13.86 9.79 -11.04
C HIS A 307 15.13 9.41 -11.82
N GLU A 308 14.99 8.70 -12.94
CA GLU A 308 16.10 8.19 -13.75
C GLU A 308 17.07 7.33 -12.92
N GLU A 309 16.54 6.52 -12.01
CA GLU A 309 17.32 5.62 -11.14
C GLU A 309 17.72 4.34 -11.90
N GLU A 310 18.38 4.50 -13.04
CA GLU A 310 18.69 3.40 -13.97
C GLU A 310 19.46 2.26 -13.30
N TRP A 311 20.37 2.57 -12.36
CA TRP A 311 21.11 1.53 -11.64
C TRP A 311 20.18 0.66 -10.78
N LEU A 312 19.24 1.25 -10.03
CA LEU A 312 18.26 0.46 -9.28
C LEU A 312 17.31 -0.30 -10.21
N LEU A 313 16.89 0.30 -11.32
CA LEU A 313 16.03 -0.36 -12.30
C LEU A 313 16.71 -1.61 -12.89
N ASN A 314 18.02 -1.54 -13.16
CA ASN A 314 18.80 -2.71 -13.59
C ASN A 314 18.95 -3.78 -12.49
N GLN A 315 18.84 -3.43 -11.21
CA GLN A 315 18.86 -4.39 -10.09
C GLN A 315 17.48 -4.92 -9.70
N LEU A 316 16.41 -4.32 -10.21
CA LEU A 316 15.06 -4.79 -10.00
C LEU A 316 14.81 -6.00 -10.88
N GLU A 317 14.72 -7.18 -10.28
CA GLU A 317 14.45 -8.41 -11.03
C GLU A 317 12.97 -8.55 -11.39
N ALA A 318 12.09 -8.29 -10.42
CA ALA A 318 10.67 -8.51 -10.60
C ALA A 318 9.80 -7.67 -9.67
N VAL A 319 8.55 -7.49 -10.09
CA VAL A 319 7.45 -6.98 -9.30
C VAL A 319 6.37 -8.05 -9.23
N TYR A 320 6.04 -8.51 -8.03
CA TYR A 320 4.97 -9.49 -7.79
C TYR A 320 3.79 -8.82 -7.10
N THR A 321 2.61 -8.93 -7.67
CA THR A 321 1.43 -8.26 -7.12
C THR A 321 0.28 -9.23 -6.92
N PHE A 322 -0.43 -9.08 -5.82
CA PHE A 322 -1.52 -10.00 -5.45
C PHE A 322 -2.80 -9.21 -5.21
N GLY A 323 -3.82 -9.41 -6.04
CA GLY A 323 -5.08 -8.65 -5.92
C GLY A 323 -4.90 -7.14 -6.12
N GLN A 324 -3.94 -6.73 -6.95
CA GLN A 324 -3.66 -5.32 -7.21
C GLN A 324 -4.87 -4.60 -7.83
N PRO A 325 -5.26 -3.42 -7.32
CA PRO A 325 -6.24 -2.55 -7.98
C PRO A 325 -5.65 -1.86 -9.22
N ARG A 326 -6.49 -1.31 -10.10
CA ARG A 326 -5.97 -0.52 -11.23
C ARG A 326 -5.25 0.74 -10.73
N VAL A 327 -3.97 0.85 -11.12
CA VAL A 327 -3.08 1.94 -10.68
C VAL A 327 -3.11 3.14 -11.64
N GLY A 328 -3.45 2.92 -12.91
CA GLY A 328 -3.52 3.97 -13.91
C GLY A 328 -4.41 3.61 -15.10
N ASP A 329 -4.42 4.47 -16.10
CA ASP A 329 -5.09 4.22 -17.38
C ASP A 329 -4.22 3.42 -18.36
N GLU A 330 -4.70 3.26 -19.59
CA GLU A 330 -4.02 2.48 -20.64
C GLU A 330 -2.67 3.09 -21.02
N GLU A 331 -2.56 4.41 -21.09
CA GLU A 331 -1.31 5.13 -21.37
C GLU A 331 -0.27 4.86 -20.26
N PHE A 332 -0.69 4.90 -18.99
CA PHE A 332 0.16 4.51 -17.86
C PHE A 332 0.61 3.05 -17.96
N GLY A 333 -0.29 2.16 -18.37
CA GLY A 333 0.00 0.75 -18.56
C GLY A 333 1.08 0.50 -19.63
N GLU A 334 0.95 1.14 -20.79
CA GLU A 334 1.96 1.03 -21.87
C GLU A 334 3.28 1.68 -21.47
N PHE A 335 3.26 2.86 -20.82
CA PHE A 335 4.48 3.49 -20.28
C PHE A 335 5.25 2.55 -19.35
N MET A 336 4.56 1.89 -18.42
CA MET A 336 5.19 0.95 -17.50
C MET A 336 5.71 -0.29 -18.23
N LYS A 337 4.95 -0.84 -19.17
CA LYS A 337 5.36 -2.02 -19.94
C LYS A 337 6.63 -1.76 -20.75
N GLU A 338 6.72 -0.61 -21.42
CA GLU A 338 7.91 -0.20 -22.17
C GLU A 338 9.13 -0.08 -21.24
N ASN A 339 9.00 0.61 -20.11
CA ASN A 339 10.10 0.82 -19.18
C ASN A 339 10.53 -0.47 -18.45
N LEU A 340 9.60 -1.30 -17.99
CA LEU A 340 9.95 -2.59 -17.38
C LEU A 340 10.64 -3.50 -18.39
N SER A 341 10.19 -3.51 -19.64
CA SER A 341 10.87 -4.26 -20.71
C SER A 341 12.27 -3.71 -21.02
N LYS A 342 12.50 -2.39 -20.93
CA LYS A 342 13.83 -1.77 -21.13
C LYS A 342 14.87 -2.32 -20.16
N TYR A 343 14.48 -2.61 -18.92
CA TYR A 343 15.38 -3.08 -17.85
C TYR A 343 15.23 -4.58 -17.53
N ASP A 344 14.55 -5.36 -18.38
CA ASP A 344 14.27 -6.80 -18.18
C ASP A 344 13.58 -7.12 -16.84
N VAL A 345 12.73 -6.21 -16.37
CA VAL A 345 11.97 -6.40 -15.12
C VAL A 345 10.72 -7.21 -15.40
N LYS A 346 10.56 -8.33 -14.68
CA LYS A 346 9.36 -9.18 -14.79
C LYS A 346 8.23 -8.62 -13.95
N TYR A 347 7.00 -8.70 -14.44
CA TYR A 347 5.81 -8.25 -13.71
C TYR A 347 4.74 -9.33 -13.69
N PHE A 348 4.24 -9.64 -12.49
CA PHE A 348 3.30 -10.73 -12.22
C PHE A 348 2.08 -10.29 -11.41
#